data_AF-A0A0H0YAC5-F1
#
_entry.id   AF-A0A0H0YAC5-F1
#
_cell.length_a   1.000
_cell.length_b   1.000
_cell.length_c   1.000
_cell.angle_alpha   90.00
_cell.angle_beta   90.00
_cell.angle_gamma   90.00
#
_symmetry.space_group_name_H-M   'P 1'
#
loop_
_entity.id
_entity.type
_entity.pdbx_description
1 polymer ?
#
loop_
_entity_poly.entity_id
_entity_poly.type
_entity_poly.pdbx_seq_one_letter_code
_entity_poly.pdbx_strand_id
1 'polypeptide(L)' 'MIEILTNPWVIIIVVLSVVIGNIAALKYTAKMKFGQMDKSRKNDLDKLNTLDKQRYAEEDKNKNEPR' A
#
# COMPACT_ATOMS: atom_id res chain seq x y z
N MET A 1 35.75 -4.54 31.02
CA MET A 1 35.19 -4.46 29.65
C MET A 1 33.84 -5.16 29.53
N ILE A 2 33.67 -6.40 30.02
CA ILE A 2 32.39 -7.15 29.93
C ILE A 2 31.28 -6.54 30.82
N GLU A 3 31.63 -5.87 31.91
CA GLU A 3 30.67 -5.24 32.83
C GLU A 3 29.77 -4.17 32.18
N ILE A 4 30.25 -3.51 31.13
CA ILE A 4 29.46 -2.53 30.37
C ILE A 4 28.37 -3.25 29.54
N LEU A 5 28.68 -4.45 29.06
CA LEU A 5 27.78 -5.25 28.22
C LEU A 5 26.76 -6.04 29.05
N THR A 6 27.11 -6.46 30.27
CA THR A 6 26.21 -7.16 31.20
C THR A 6 25.41 -6.22 32.12
N ASN A 7 25.42 -4.91 31.84
CA ASN A 7 24.62 -3.95 32.58
C ASN A 7 23.13 -4.14 32.19
N PRO A 8 22.21 -4.34 33.16
CA PRO A 8 20.80 -4.64 32.86
C PRO A 8 20.14 -3.62 31.94
N TRP A 9 20.53 -2.35 32.04
CA TRP A 9 20.05 -1.30 31.14
C TRP A 9 20.47 -1.49 29.68
N VAL A 10 21.71 -1.91 29.44
CA VAL A 10 22.28 -2.09 28.10
C VAL A 10 21.63 -3.30 27.42
N ILE A 11 21.44 -4.38 28.16
CA ILE A 11 20.76 -5.59 27.67
C ILE A 11 19.34 -5.26 27.18
N ILE A 12 18.58 -4.45 27.93
CA ILE A 12 17.21 -4.06 27.55
C ILE A 12 17.20 -3.29 26.22
N ILE A 13 18.12 -2.34 26.03
CA ILE A 13 18.23 -1.56 24.79
C ILE A 13 18.51 -2.46 23.58
N VAL A 14 19.41 -3.44 23.74
CA VAL A 14 19.73 -4.40 22.68
C VAL A 14 18.51 -5.25 22.32
N VAL A 15 17.82 -5.80 23.33
CA VAL A 15 16.62 -6.62 23.11
C VAL A 15 15.51 -5.82 22.42
N LEU A 16 15.21 -4.60 22.89
CA LEU A 16 14.23 -3.72 22.26
C LEU A 16 14.61 -3.37 20.82
N SER A 17 15.89 -3.12 20.55
CA SER A 17 16.38 -2.84 19.19
C SER A 17 16.16 -4.01 18.23
N VAL A 18 16.41 -5.24 18.69
CA VAL A 18 16.16 -6.45 17.88
C VAL A 18 14.66 -6.68 17.67
N VAL A 19 13.85 -6.48 18.71
CA VAL A 19 12.38 -6.63 18.62
C VAL A 19 11.78 -5.59 17.67
N ILE A 20 12.15 -4.31 17.82
CA ILE A 20 11.69 -3.24 16.93
C ILE A 20 12.24 -3.43 15.52
N GLY A 21 13.48 -3.89 15.35
CA GLY A 21 14.08 -4.21 14.05
C GLY A 21 13.30 -5.31 13.31
N ASN A 22 12.92 -6.39 14.00
CA ASN A 22 12.08 -7.45 13.43
C ASN A 22 10.67 -6.97 13.10
N ILE A 23 10.03 -6.21 14.01
CA ILE A 23 8.71 -5.64 13.76
C ILE A 23 8.76 -4.63 12.61
N ALA A 24 9.83 -3.83 12.49
CA ALA A 24 10.04 -2.89 11.41
C ALA A 24 10.22 -3.61 10.08
N ALA A 25 10.95 -4.73 10.03
CA ALA A 25 11.08 -5.57 8.84
C ALA A 25 9.72 -6.15 8.43
N LEU A 26 8.93 -6.67 9.39
CA LEU A 26 7.57 -7.16 9.14
C LEU A 26 6.62 -6.04 8.72
N LYS A 27 6.73 -4.85 9.31
CA LYS A 27 5.94 -3.66 8.95
C LYS A 27 6.33 -3.14 7.58
N TYR A 28 7.60 -3.20 7.19
CA TYR A 28 8.04 -2.88 5.83
C TYR A 28 7.49 -3.90 4.85
N THR A 29 7.54 -5.20 5.17
CA THR A 29 6.98 -6.28 4.35
C THR A 29 5.45 -6.18 4.22
N ALA A 30 4.73 -5.87 5.30
CA ALA A 30 3.26 -5.81 5.31
C ALA A 30 2.72 -4.50 4.69
N LYS A 31 3.45 -3.37 4.83
CA LYS A 31 3.03 -2.08 4.28
C LYS A 31 3.21 -2.00 2.76
N MET A 32 4.01 -2.87 2.14
CA MET A 32 4.11 -2.98 0.67
C MET A 32 2.80 -3.46 0.04
N LYS A 33 2.05 -4.37 0.69
CA LYS A 33 0.74 -4.79 0.19
C LYS A 33 -0.38 -3.80 0.50
N PHE A 34 -0.40 -3.16 1.67
CA PHE A 34 -1.55 -2.33 2.05
C PHE A 34 -1.57 -0.94 1.38
N GLY A 35 -0.40 -0.34 1.10
CA GLY A 35 -0.32 1.00 0.51
C GLY A 35 -0.46 1.06 -1.01
N GLN A 36 -0.01 0.03 -1.74
CA GLN A 36 -0.16 -0.06 -3.20
C GLN A 36 -1.53 -0.58 -3.63
N MET A 37 -2.13 -1.50 -2.85
CA MET A 37 -3.39 -2.13 -3.22
C MET A 37 -4.59 -1.17 -3.12
N ASP A 38 -4.57 -0.19 -2.20
CA ASP A 38 -5.62 0.85 -2.12
C ASP A 38 -5.54 1.85 -3.28
N LYS A 39 -4.33 2.29 -3.66
CA LYS A 39 -4.11 3.20 -4.79
C LYS A 39 -4.37 2.54 -6.14
N SER A 40 -3.96 1.29 -6.32
CA SER A 40 -4.18 0.56 -7.59
C SER A 40 -5.66 0.28 -7.83
N ARG A 41 -6.41 -0.10 -6.79
CA ARG A 41 -7.84 -0.42 -6.93
C ARG A 41 -8.70 0.81 -7.21
N LYS A 42 -8.35 1.97 -6.63
CA LYS A 42 -9.00 3.25 -6.94
C LYS A 42 -8.77 3.68 -8.39
N ASN A 43 -7.53 3.60 -8.88
CA ASN A 43 -7.20 3.98 -10.25
C ASN A 43 -7.91 3.11 -11.30
N ASP A 44 -7.98 1.79 -11.06
CA ASP A 44 -8.69 0.87 -11.95
C ASP A 44 -10.19 1.17 -12.00
N LEU A 45 -10.80 1.41 -10.84
CA LEU A 45 -12.23 1.71 -10.73
C LEU A 45 -12.62 3.03 -11.43
N ASP A 46 -11.79 4.06 -11.30
CA ASP A 46 -11.98 5.33 -12.00
C ASP A 46 -11.87 5.15 -13.52
N LYS A 47 -10.90 4.35 -14.01
CA LYS A 47 -10.78 4.03 -15.44
C LYS A 47 -12.03 3.34 -15.99
N LEU A 48 -12.53 2.31 -15.29
CA LEU A 48 -13.73 1.59 -15.70
C LEU A 48 -14.96 2.52 -15.82
N ASN A 49 -15.17 3.41 -14.85
CA ASN A 49 -16.29 4.36 -14.86
C ASN A 49 -16.21 5.33 -16.07
N THR A 50 -15.00 5.81 -16.40
CA THR A 50 -14.82 6.67 -17.57
C THR A 50 -15.05 5.96 -18.90
N LEU A 51 -14.69 4.67 -19.01
CA LEU A 51 -14.90 3.86 -20.21
C LEU A 51 -16.38 3.57 -20.44
N ASP A 52 -17.14 3.26 -19.37
CA ASP A 52 -18.58 3.05 -19.47
C ASP A 52 -19.29 4.32 -19.91
N LYS A 53 -18.95 5.49 -19.32
CA LYS A 53 -19.50 6.77 -19.76
C LYS A 53 -19.22 7.06 -21.24
N GLN A 54 -18.02 6.76 -21.73
CA GLN A 54 -17.67 6.94 -23.13
C GLN A 54 -18.46 5.99 -24.03
N ARG A 55 -18.61 4.72 -23.66
CA ARG A 55 -19.41 3.74 -24.39
C ARG A 55 -20.86 4.15 -24.51
N TYR A 56 -21.48 4.58 -23.42
CA TYR A 56 -22.85 5.09 -23.44
C TYR A 56 -23.00 6.36 -24.30
N ALA A 57 -22.02 7.27 -24.25
CA ALA A 57 -22.03 8.48 -25.07
C ALA A 57 -21.81 8.20 -26.57
N GLU A 58 -20.99 7.21 -26.92
CA GLU A 58 -20.79 6.77 -28.30
C GLU A 58 -22.01 6.03 -28.84
N GLU A 59 -22.63 5.15 -28.05
CA GLU A 59 -23.87 4.45 -28.44
C GLU A 59 -25.02 5.43 -28.67
N ASP A 60 -25.19 6.43 -27.81
CA ASP A 60 -26.22 7.45 -27.97
C ASP A 60 -25.98 8.32 -29.21
N LYS A 61 -24.73 8.72 -29.48
CA LYS A 61 -24.38 9.46 -30.70
C LYS A 61 -24.63 8.65 -31.97
N ASN A 62 -24.25 7.37 -31.98
CA ASN A 62 -24.45 6.48 -33.13
C ASN A 62 -25.94 6.25 -33.42
N LYS A 63 -26.76 6.13 -32.36
CA LYS A 63 -28.21 5.93 -32.49
C LYS A 63 -28.95 7.19 -32.97
N ASN A 64 -28.40 8.37 -32.69
CA ASN A 64 -29.00 9.67 -32.99
C ASN A 64 -28.41 10.33 -34.25
N GLU A 65 -27.48 9.67 -34.96
CA GLU A 65 -26.95 10.16 -36.23
C GLU A 65 -27.95 9.88 -37.37
N PRO A 66 -28.57 10.93 -37.97
CA PRO A 66 -29.47 10.73 -39.10
C PRO A 66 -28.62 10.36 -40.33
N ARG A 67 -28.89 9.19 -40.91
CA ARG A 67 -28.32 8.76 -42.19
C ARG A 67 -28.75 9.65 -43.35
#